data_AF-A0A2N9N535-F1
#
_entry.id   AF-A0A2N9N535-F1
#
_cell.length_a   1.000
_cell.length_b   1.000
_cell.length_c   1.000
_cell.angle_alpha   90.00
_cell.angle_beta   90.00
_cell.angle_gamma   90.00
#
_symmetry.space_group_name_H-M   'P 1'
#
loop_
_entity.id
_entity.type
_entity.pdbx_description
1 polymer ?
#
loop_
_entity_poly.entity_id
_entity_poly.type
_entity_poly.pdbx_seq_one_letter_code
_entity_poly.pdbx_strand_id
1 'polypeptide(L)'
;MYRVAHNVAAGHVIRQRRLRSKLVSIEDTATIPDSGQGERAASRAVALGRLSLLIRRLKPLDRQIIGSNLTGMDAGSIAEVAGLSPANMAMKVHRIKNILRRWFGEGGLPE
;
A
#
# COMPACT_ATOMS: atom_id res chain seq x y z
N MET A 1 23.43 13.57 -0.45
CA MET A 1 22.56 13.49 -1.65
C MET A 1 23.21 12.66 -2.76
N TYR A 2 23.37 11.34 -2.61
CA TYR A 2 23.71 10.38 -3.71
C TYR A 2 23.58 8.89 -3.26
N ARG A 3 22.71 8.56 -2.29
CA ARG A 3 22.50 7.16 -1.80
C ARG A 3 21.04 6.71 -1.81
N VAL A 4 20.10 7.65 -1.71
CA VAL A 4 18.64 7.39 -1.80
C VAL A 4 18.24 6.88 -3.19
N ALA A 5 18.98 7.23 -4.25
CA ALA A 5 18.71 6.76 -5.62
C ALA A 5 19.16 5.31 -5.88
N HIS A 6 20.06 4.73 -5.08
CA HIS A 6 20.55 3.37 -5.33
C HIS A 6 19.73 2.28 -4.62
N ASN A 7 19.08 2.59 -3.49
CA ASN A 7 18.24 1.62 -2.78
C ASN A 7 16.96 1.25 -3.55
N VAL A 8 16.63 1.99 -4.62
CA VAL A 8 15.55 1.73 -5.57
C VAL A 8 15.76 0.42 -6.37
N ALA A 9 17.01 -0.04 -6.52
CA ALA A 9 17.32 -1.18 -7.39
C ALA A 9 16.86 -2.54 -6.84
N ALA A 10 16.95 -2.80 -5.53
CA ALA A 10 16.66 -4.13 -4.98
C ALA A 10 15.16 -4.44 -4.89
N GLY A 11 14.33 -3.45 -4.53
CA GLY A 11 12.88 -3.59 -4.50
C GLY A 11 12.25 -3.70 -5.90
N HIS A 12 12.83 -3.00 -6.88
CA HIS A 12 12.39 -3.08 -8.27
C HIS A 12 12.64 -4.46 -8.86
N VAL A 13 13.82 -5.06 -8.66
CA VAL A 13 14.16 -6.39 -9.24
C VAL A 13 13.24 -7.50 -8.73
N ILE A 14 12.89 -7.53 -7.44
CA ILE A 14 11.98 -8.55 -6.88
C ILE A 14 10.54 -8.35 -7.39
N ARG A 15 10.10 -7.09 -7.52
CA ARG A 15 8.77 -6.76 -8.05
C ARG A 15 8.68 -6.97 -9.57
N GLN A 16 9.72 -6.66 -10.34
CA GLN A 16 9.82 -6.92 -11.79
C GLN A 16 9.82 -8.42 -12.07
N ARG A 17 10.46 -9.24 -11.22
CA ARG A 17 10.43 -10.71 -11.36
C ARG A 17 9.03 -11.30 -11.19
N ARG A 18 8.22 -10.74 -10.28
CA ARG A 18 6.80 -11.13 -10.08
C ARG A 18 5.84 -10.53 -11.12
N LEU A 19 6.17 -9.37 -11.70
CA LEU A 19 5.37 -8.75 -12.74
C LEU A 19 5.63 -9.36 -14.13
N ARG A 20 6.89 -9.70 -14.47
CA ARG A 20 7.23 -10.35 -15.74
C ARG A 20 6.65 -11.75 -15.90
N SER A 21 6.39 -12.47 -14.81
CA SER A 21 5.67 -13.76 -14.86
C SER A 21 4.17 -13.62 -15.14
N LYS A 22 3.66 -12.38 -15.32
CA LYS A 22 2.22 -12.09 -15.48
C LYS A 22 1.90 -11.15 -16.66
N LEU A 23 2.86 -10.88 -17.55
CA LEU A 23 2.65 -10.03 -18.74
C LEU A 23 1.95 -10.85 -19.83
N VAL A 24 0.63 -10.69 -19.91
CA VAL A 24 -0.21 -11.00 -21.08
C VAL A 24 -0.02 -9.91 -22.14
N SER A 25 -0.05 -10.30 -23.41
CA SER A 25 0.24 -9.49 -24.61
C SER A 25 -0.67 -8.26 -24.79
N ILE A 26 -0.13 -7.19 -25.37
CA ILE A 26 -0.77 -5.88 -25.62
C ILE A 26 -1.46 -5.86 -27.00
N GLU A 27 -2.28 -6.85 -27.31
CA GLU A 27 -3.03 -6.87 -28.59
C GLU A 27 -4.55 -6.87 -28.44
N ASP A 28 -5.09 -6.94 -27.21
CA ASP A 28 -6.54 -6.89 -27.00
C ASP A 28 -6.92 -5.75 -26.05
N THR A 29 -7.66 -4.78 -26.59
CA THR A 29 -8.92 -4.22 -26.06
C THR A 29 -9.02 -2.70 -26.24
N ALA A 30 -9.55 -2.30 -27.40
CA ALA A 30 -10.38 -1.11 -27.47
C ALA A 30 -11.59 -1.32 -26.53
N THR A 31 -11.67 -0.59 -25.42
CA THR A 31 -12.76 -0.76 -24.45
C THR A 31 -13.56 0.52 -24.31
N ILE A 32 -14.76 0.47 -24.89
CA ILE A 32 -15.91 1.33 -24.60
C ILE A 32 -16.17 1.29 -23.09
N PRO A 33 -16.46 2.41 -22.39
CA PRO A 33 -16.68 2.40 -20.95
C PRO A 33 -17.90 1.55 -20.60
N ASP A 34 -17.67 0.35 -20.09
CA ASP A 34 -18.68 -0.50 -19.47
C ASP A 34 -19.35 0.27 -18.33
N SER A 35 -20.68 0.34 -18.34
CA SER A 35 -21.53 0.96 -17.32
C SER A 35 -21.19 0.52 -15.89
N GLY A 36 -20.66 -0.70 -15.71
CA GLY A 36 -20.16 -1.20 -14.41
C GLY A 36 -18.84 -0.58 -13.95
N GLN A 37 -18.12 0.20 -14.76
CA GLN A 37 -16.89 0.89 -14.35
C GLN A 37 -17.16 2.07 -13.43
N GLY A 38 -18.26 2.81 -13.64
CA GLY A 38 -18.64 3.94 -12.79
C GLY A 38 -18.97 3.51 -11.36
N GLU A 39 -19.75 2.44 -11.20
CA GLU A 39 -20.12 1.90 -9.89
C GLU A 39 -18.91 1.32 -9.14
N ARG A 40 -18.02 0.61 -9.86
CA ARG A 40 -16.74 0.12 -9.30
C ARG A 40 -15.82 1.27 -8.86
N ALA A 41 -15.76 2.36 -9.64
CA ALA A 41 -14.98 3.54 -9.30
C ALA A 41 -15.53 4.26 -8.06
N ALA A 42 -16.85 4.43 -7.96
CA ALA A 42 -17.51 5.03 -6.81
C ALA A 42 -17.29 4.19 -5.54
N SER A 43 -17.50 2.87 -5.61
CA SER A 43 -17.25 1.95 -4.51
C SER A 43 -15.80 1.99 -4.03
N ARG A 44 -14.84 2.09 -4.96
CA ARG A 44 -13.42 2.24 -4.65
C ARG A 44 -13.12 3.56 -3.94
N ALA A 45 -13.72 4.66 -4.37
CA ALA A 45 -13.53 5.97 -3.73
C ALA A 45 -14.04 5.97 -2.28
N VAL A 46 -15.20 5.35 -2.02
CA VAL A 46 -15.76 5.16 -0.68
C VAL A 46 -14.83 4.31 0.19
N ALA A 47 -14.36 3.17 -0.33
CA ALA A 47 -13.43 2.29 0.38
C ALA A 47 -12.11 2.99 0.73
N LEU A 48 -11.58 3.81 -0.18
CA LEU A 48 -10.39 4.62 0.05
C LEU A 48 -10.63 5.68 1.14
N GLY A 49 -11.74 6.42 1.08
CA GLY A 49 -12.08 7.40 2.11
C GLY A 49 -12.19 6.78 3.50
N ARG A 50 -12.82 5.62 3.60
CA ARG A 50 -12.92 4.85 4.85
C ARG A 50 -11.56 4.38 5.35
N LEU A 51 -10.71 3.84 4.48
CA LEU A 51 -9.35 3.44 4.85
C LEU A 51 -8.51 4.65 5.32
N SER A 52 -8.61 5.80 4.65
CA SER A 52 -7.93 7.03 5.06
C SER A 52 -8.38 7.51 6.44
N LEU A 53 -9.67 7.40 6.77
CA LEU A 53 -10.20 7.65 8.12
C LEU A 53 -9.55 6.74 9.17
N LEU A 54 -9.47 5.44 8.88
CA LEU A 54 -8.85 4.46 9.79
C LEU A 54 -7.35 4.71 9.99
N ILE A 55 -6.62 5.07 8.92
CA ILE A 55 -5.19 5.42 9.00
C ILE A 55 -4.98 6.66 9.88
N ARG A 56 -5.88 7.65 9.85
CA ARG A 56 -5.79 8.83 10.72
C ARG A 56 -5.90 8.49 12.21
N ARG A 57 -6.61 7.41 12.58
CA ARG A 57 -6.76 6.94 13.97
C ARG A 57 -5.53 6.21 14.52
N LEU A 58 -4.56 5.87 13.68
CA LEU A 58 -3.30 5.28 14.14
C LEU A 58 -2.45 6.29 14.92
N LYS A 59 -1.58 5.78 15.80
CA LYS A 59 -0.56 6.61 16.46
C LYS A 59 0.33 7.28 15.40
N PRO A 60 0.91 8.48 15.67
CA PRO A 60 1.69 9.22 14.67
C PRO A 60 2.78 8.39 13.99
N LEU A 61 3.55 7.61 14.76
CA LEU A 61 4.59 6.73 14.25
C LEU A 61 4.04 5.63 13.33
N ASP A 62 2.95 4.98 13.73
CA ASP A 62 2.33 3.90 12.94
C ASP A 62 1.72 4.44 11.64
N ARG A 63 1.17 5.65 11.68
CA ARG A 63 0.68 6.38 10.49
C ARG A 63 1.81 6.74 9.53
N GLN A 64 2.95 7.18 10.04
CA GLN A 64 4.13 7.46 9.22
C GLN A 64 4.65 6.19 8.55
N ILE A 65 4.77 5.09 9.30
CA ILE A 65 5.23 3.79 8.80
C ILE A 65 4.36 3.30 7.64
N ILE A 66 3.03 3.31 7.82
CA ILE A 66 2.13 2.85 6.75
C ILE A 66 2.10 3.82 5.57
N GLY A 67 2.18 5.13 5.82
CA GLY A 67 2.30 6.14 4.78
C GLY A 67 3.51 5.91 3.88
N SER A 68 4.69 5.71 4.47
CA SER A 68 5.92 5.39 3.75
C SER A 68 5.83 4.05 2.99
N ASN A 69 5.17 3.03 3.56
CA ASN A 69 4.95 1.76 2.85
C ASN A 69 4.05 1.94 1.62
N LEU A 70 3.04 2.81 1.69
CA LEU A 70 2.14 3.11 0.57
C LEU A 70 2.84 3.91 -0.54
N THR A 71 3.86 4.70 -0.22
CA THR A 71 4.70 5.39 -1.22
C THR A 71 5.79 4.49 -1.81
N GLY A 72 5.82 3.19 -1.47
CA GLY A 72 6.76 2.23 -2.04
C GLY A 72 8.12 2.14 -1.35
N MET A 73 8.31 2.80 -0.19
CA MET A 73 9.51 2.57 0.63
C MET A 73 9.50 1.15 1.20
N ASP A 74 10.65 0.48 1.10
CA ASP A 74 10.85 -0.83 1.71
C ASP A 74 10.99 -0.71 3.23
N ALA A 75 10.71 -1.81 3.94
CA ALA A 75 10.75 -1.82 5.40
C ALA A 75 12.16 -1.56 5.96
N GLY A 76 13.24 -1.84 5.21
CA GLY A 76 14.60 -1.53 5.63
C GLY A 76 14.86 -0.02 5.64
N SER A 77 14.51 0.67 4.56
CA SER A 77 14.65 2.14 4.47
C SER A 77 13.84 2.87 5.55
N ILE A 78 12.61 2.42 5.83
CA ILE A 78 11.79 3.00 6.91
C ILE A 78 12.42 2.71 8.28
N ALA A 79 13.01 1.51 8.46
CA ALA A 79 13.67 1.13 9.70
C ALA A 79 14.92 1.97 9.98
N GLU A 80 15.75 2.25 8.96
CA GLU A 80 16.91 3.15 9.07
C GLU A 80 16.49 4.55 9.52
N VAL A 81 15.46 5.13 8.90
CA VAL A 81 14.94 6.46 9.26
C VAL A 81 14.33 6.47 10.66
N ALA A 82 13.69 5.38 11.08
CA ALA A 82 13.05 5.25 12.38
C ALA A 82 14.01 4.80 13.51
N GLY A 83 15.27 4.48 13.21
CA GLY A 83 16.22 3.90 14.18
C GLY A 83 15.79 2.52 14.70
N LEU A 84 15.05 1.76 13.91
CA LEU A 84 14.54 0.43 14.27
C LEU A 84 15.25 -0.66 13.46
N SER A 85 15.18 -1.91 13.93
CA SER A 85 15.63 -3.05 13.12
C SER A 85 14.65 -3.31 11.97
N PRO A 86 15.12 -3.81 10.80
CA PRO A 86 14.25 -4.19 9.69
C PRO A 86 13.18 -5.23 10.08
N ALA A 87 13.53 -6.17 10.96
CA ALA A 87 12.59 -7.17 11.50
C ALA A 87 11.46 -6.52 12.33
N ASN A 88 11.81 -5.56 13.21
CA ASN A 88 10.83 -4.81 13.98
C ASN A 88 9.91 -3.99 13.08
N MET A 89 10.46 -3.42 11.99
CA MET A 89 9.67 -2.67 11.01
C MET A 89 8.70 -3.57 10.24
N ALA A 90 9.16 -4.74 9.77
CA ALA A 90 8.31 -5.71 9.09
C ALA A 90 7.13 -6.17 9.98
N MET A 91 7.40 -6.46 11.25
CA MET A 91 6.36 -6.79 12.23
C MET A 91 5.38 -5.64 12.46
N LYS A 92 5.87 -4.40 12.56
CA LYS A 92 5.02 -3.21 12.71
C LYS A 92 4.10 -3.03 11.52
N VAL A 93 4.62 -3.10 10.29
CA VAL A 93 3.81 -3.03 9.06
C VAL A 93 2.74 -4.11 9.05
N HIS A 94 3.10 -5.35 9.39
CA HIS A 94 2.16 -6.46 9.46
C HIS A 94 1.04 -6.20 10.50
N ARG A 95 1.42 -5.78 11.72
CA ARG A 95 0.46 -5.49 12.80
C ARG A 95 -0.49 -4.35 12.43
N ILE A 96 0.02 -3.28 11.82
CA ILE A 96 -0.80 -2.15 11.36
C ILE A 96 -1.81 -2.62 10.32
N LYS A 97 -1.39 -3.42 9.34
CA LYS A 97 -2.31 -4.00 8.33
C LYS A 97 -3.39 -4.88 8.98
N ASN A 98 -3.05 -5.68 9.97
CA ASN A 98 -4.04 -6.50 10.69
C ASN A 98 -5.05 -5.65 11.46
N ILE A 99 -4.60 -4.59 12.14
CA ILE A 99 -5.49 -3.64 12.84
C ILE A 99 -6.42 -2.95 11.85
N LEU A 100 -5.89 -2.44 10.73
CA LEU A 100 -6.69 -1.79 9.70
C LEU A 100 -7.70 -2.76 9.08
N ARG A 101 -7.31 -4.01 8.80
CA ARG A 101 -8.23 -5.05 8.29
C ARG A 101 -9.34 -5.34 9.29
N ARG A 102 -9.01 -5.44 10.58
CA ARG A 102 -9.98 -5.65 11.67
C ARG A 102 -10.97 -4.50 11.74
N TRP A 103 -10.50 -3.25 11.80
CA TRP A 103 -11.39 -2.07 11.81
C TRP A 103 -12.21 -1.92 10.53
N PHE A 104 -11.65 -2.30 9.38
CA PHE A 104 -12.35 -2.28 8.11
C PHE A 104 -13.40 -3.41 7.98
N GLY A 105 -13.25 -4.50 8.73
CA GLY A 105 -14.27 -5.54 8.85
C GLY A 105 -15.35 -5.21 9.91
N GLU A 106 -14.93 -4.71 11.07
CA GLU A 106 -15.80 -4.42 12.22
C GLU A 106 -16.63 -3.15 12.04
N GLY A 107 -16.12 -2.17 11.30
CA GLY A 107 -16.70 -0.84 11.21
C GLY A 107 -17.47 -0.58 9.92
N GLY A 108 -18.39 -1.45 9.50
CA GLY A 108 -19.50 -0.97 8.66
C GLY A 108 -20.13 0.19 9.44
N LEU A 109 -19.68 1.41 9.19
CA LEU A 109 -20.04 2.56 9.99
C LEU A 109 -21.50 2.84 9.66
N PRO A 110 -22.39 2.98 10.66
CA PRO A 110 -23.73 3.46 10.42
C PRO A 110 -23.63 4.87 9.83
N GLU A 111 -24.50 5.16 8.86
CA GLU A 111 -24.68 6.48 8.24
C GLU A 111 -24.92 7.58 9.29
#